data_AF-A0A506PLB1-F1
#
_entry.id   AF-A0A506PLB1-F1
#
_cell.length_a   1.000
_cell.length_b   1.000
_cell.length_c   1.000
_cell.angle_alpha   90.00
_cell.angle_beta   90.00
_cell.angle_gamma   90.00
#
_symmetry.space_group_name_H-M   'P 1'
#
loop_
_entity.id
_entity.type
_entity.pdbx_description
1 polymer ?
#
loop_
_entity_poly.entity_id
_entity_poly.type
_entity_poly.pdbx_seq_one_letter_code
_entity_poly.pdbx_strand_id
1 'polypeptide(L)'
;MKRFLVLIFSIFLLGCSNNDRINNCNLLLNIGVNVTINLNLPQFSPLQFISNSVYIPNQGNGGLIVINVGTGLRAWDASDPNVPPSQCSVLQIDGSEAVSSCPEANRYSLFTGQPLGATDLQCGLKEYRVSQAGNNSFLITN
;
A
#
# COMPACT_ATOMS: atom_id res chain seq x y z
N MET A 1 -7.38 -68.76 10.60
CA MET A 1 -8.63 -68.15 11.11
C MET A 1 -8.30 -66.80 11.74
N LYS A 2 -9.22 -65.84 11.60
CA LYS A 2 -9.28 -64.53 12.28
C LYS A 2 -8.37 -63.41 11.75
N ARG A 3 -8.93 -62.69 10.77
CA ARG A 3 -8.78 -61.24 10.59
C ARG A 3 -9.17 -60.54 11.88
N PHE A 4 -8.36 -59.60 12.36
CA PHE A 4 -8.62 -58.49 13.30
C PHE A 4 -7.20 -58.02 13.68
N LEU A 5 -6.73 -56.79 13.48
CA LEU A 5 -7.42 -55.53 13.63
C LEU A 5 -6.60 -54.47 12.87
N VAL A 6 -7.17 -53.98 11.78
CA VAL A 6 -6.87 -52.67 11.19
C VAL A 6 -7.05 -51.61 12.28
N LEU A 7 -6.27 -50.51 12.22
CA LEU A 7 -6.24 -49.33 13.10
C LEU A 7 -5.15 -49.35 14.19
N ILE A 8 -3.95 -48.89 13.84
CA ILE A 8 -3.34 -47.68 14.43
C ILE A 8 -2.67 -46.93 13.26
N PHE A 9 -3.51 -46.48 12.34
CA PHE A 9 -3.26 -45.33 11.48
C PHE A 9 -4.27 -44.30 11.99
N SER A 10 -3.82 -43.06 12.20
CA SER A 10 -4.55 -41.97 12.88
C SER A 10 -4.51 -42.03 14.40
N ILE A 11 -3.58 -41.27 14.98
CA ILE A 11 -3.96 -40.22 15.92
C ILE A 11 -2.92 -39.09 15.83
N PHE A 12 -3.36 -38.06 15.12
CA PHE A 12 -3.15 -36.65 15.42
C PHE A 12 -1.71 -36.12 15.50
N LEU A 13 -1.20 -35.86 14.29
CA LEU A 13 -0.72 -34.54 13.92
C LEU A 13 -1.63 -33.44 14.51
N LEU A 14 -1.31 -32.94 15.71
CA LEU A 14 -1.86 -31.69 16.23
C LEU A 14 -0.72 -30.87 16.82
N GLY A 15 -0.42 -29.76 16.16
CA GLY A 15 0.43 -28.73 16.75
C GLY A 15 1.34 -27.93 15.83
N CYS A 16 1.19 -27.98 14.50
CA CYS A 16 1.68 -26.84 13.70
C CYS A 16 0.70 -25.69 13.89
N SER A 17 1.00 -24.82 14.86
CA SER A 17 0.45 -23.48 14.89
C SER A 17 0.97 -22.78 13.63
N ASN A 18 0.14 -22.76 12.59
CA ASN A 18 0.30 -21.85 11.47
C ASN A 18 0.02 -20.45 12.00
N ASN A 19 1.03 -19.85 12.64
CA ASN A 19 1.15 -18.39 12.69
C ASN A 19 1.56 -17.93 11.29
N ASP A 20 0.66 -18.12 10.33
CA ASP A 20 0.73 -17.55 8.98
C ASP A 20 0.39 -16.05 9.09
N ARG A 21 1.16 -15.32 9.92
CA ARG A 21 1.32 -13.89 9.68
C ARG A 21 1.99 -13.82 8.32
N ILE A 22 1.24 -13.37 7.32
CA ILE A 22 1.71 -13.08 5.96
C ILE A 22 2.79 -11.97 6.10
N ASN A 23 4.00 -12.37 6.47
CA ASN A 23 5.13 -11.48 6.81
C ASN A 23 5.85 -10.97 5.56
N ASN A 24 5.25 -11.08 4.36
CA ASN A 24 5.94 -10.86 3.10
C ASN A 24 5.38 -9.69 2.27
N CYS A 25 4.48 -8.87 2.82
CA CYS A 25 3.96 -7.66 2.18
C CYS A 25 3.56 -7.86 0.71
N ASN A 26 2.99 -9.02 0.39
CA ASN A 26 2.76 -9.47 -0.99
C ASN A 26 1.31 -9.27 -1.46
N LEU A 27 0.50 -8.52 -0.72
CA LEU A 27 -0.91 -8.28 -1.03
C LEU A 27 -1.09 -7.35 -2.23
N LEU A 28 -0.06 -6.59 -2.59
CA LEU A 28 -0.07 -5.67 -3.72
C LEU A 28 0.54 -6.31 -4.96
N LEU A 29 -0.14 -6.18 -6.09
CA LEU A 29 0.37 -6.61 -7.39
C LEU A 29 1.46 -5.66 -7.89
N ASN A 30 2.37 -6.19 -8.71
CA ASN A 30 3.33 -5.37 -9.43
C ASN A 30 2.74 -4.84 -10.75
N ILE A 31 1.85 -3.86 -10.63
CA ILE A 31 1.20 -3.20 -11.76
C ILE A 31 2.14 -2.15 -12.34
N GLY A 32 2.31 -2.19 -13.67
CA GLY A 32 3.10 -1.18 -14.39
C GLY A 32 2.44 0.19 -14.30
N VAL A 33 3.19 1.16 -13.77
CA VAL A 33 2.79 2.57 -13.71
C VAL A 33 3.70 3.38 -14.64
N ASN A 34 3.09 4.26 -15.43
CA ASN A 34 3.79 5.21 -16.28
C ASN A 34 2.90 6.45 -16.45
N VAL A 35 3.05 7.41 -15.54
CA VAL A 35 2.20 8.61 -15.47
C VAL A 35 3.09 9.83 -15.44
N THR A 36 2.80 10.80 -16.31
CA THR A 36 3.42 12.13 -16.23
C THR A 36 2.45 13.11 -15.61
N ILE A 37 2.86 13.78 -14.55
CA ILE A 37 2.12 14.87 -13.90
C ILE A 37 2.80 16.20 -14.18
N ASN A 38 2.00 17.26 -14.25
CA ASN A 38 2.49 18.62 -14.47
C ASN A 38 1.89 19.56 -13.43
N LEU A 39 2.73 20.15 -12.58
CA LEU A 39 2.31 20.97 -11.45
C LEU A 39 1.65 22.30 -11.87
N ASN A 40 1.78 22.70 -13.14
CA ASN A 40 1.09 23.86 -13.69
C ASN A 40 -0.40 23.60 -13.97
N LEU A 41 -0.82 22.34 -14.00
CA LEU A 41 -2.23 21.99 -14.18
C LEU A 41 -2.98 22.13 -12.85
N PRO A 42 -4.22 22.65 -12.84
CA PRO A 42 -4.98 22.90 -11.61
C PRO A 42 -5.07 21.70 -10.68
N GLN A 43 -5.28 20.50 -11.23
CA GLN A 43 -5.40 19.26 -10.46
C GLN A 43 -4.11 18.86 -9.72
N PHE A 44 -2.94 19.33 -10.15
CA PHE A 44 -1.64 19.03 -9.53
C PHE A 44 -1.03 20.25 -8.83
N SER A 45 -1.63 21.43 -8.98
CA SER A 45 -1.20 22.66 -8.31
C SER A 45 -1.05 22.54 -6.79
N PRO A 46 -1.82 21.70 -6.05
CA PRO A 46 -1.59 21.52 -4.63
C PRO A 46 -0.18 21.00 -4.32
N LEU A 47 0.40 20.16 -5.19
CA LEU A 47 1.73 19.58 -5.03
C LEU A 47 2.86 20.62 -5.18
N GLN A 48 2.56 21.87 -5.53
CA GLN A 48 3.55 22.96 -5.46
C GLN A 48 3.89 23.34 -4.00
N PHE A 49 3.03 23.00 -3.05
CA PHE A 49 3.22 23.32 -1.63
C PHE A 49 3.54 22.06 -0.83
N ILE A 50 4.47 22.20 0.12
CA ILE A 50 4.91 21.12 1.00
C ILE A 50 3.72 20.59 1.80
N SER A 51 3.72 19.29 2.10
CA SER A 51 2.70 18.57 2.87
C SER A 51 1.37 18.35 2.13
N ASN A 52 1.15 19.00 1.00
CA ASN A 52 -0.02 18.73 0.18
C ASN A 52 0.16 17.46 -0.64
N SER A 53 -0.95 16.74 -0.80
CA SER A 53 -1.02 15.50 -1.55
C SER A 53 -2.20 15.49 -2.53
N VAL A 54 -2.08 14.68 -3.56
CA VAL A 54 -3.07 14.52 -4.64
C VAL A 54 -3.25 13.04 -4.93
N TYR A 55 -4.51 12.63 -5.08
CA TYR A 55 -4.88 11.30 -5.51
C TYR A 55 -5.04 11.25 -7.04
N ILE A 56 -4.49 10.21 -7.67
CA ILE A 56 -4.58 9.94 -9.11
C ILE A 56 -5.28 8.59 -9.31
N PRO A 57 -6.50 8.55 -9.87
CA PRO A 57 -7.24 7.31 -10.05
C PRO A 57 -6.68 6.46 -11.21
N ASN A 58 -7.10 5.18 -11.26
CA ASN A 58 -6.87 4.25 -12.37
C ASN A 58 -5.39 3.93 -12.65
N GLN A 59 -4.57 3.89 -11.60
CA GLN A 59 -3.13 3.60 -11.64
C GLN A 59 -2.77 2.69 -10.47
N GLY A 60 -1.73 1.86 -10.59
CA GLY A 60 -1.35 0.95 -9.50
C GLY A 60 -2.51 0.02 -9.10
N ASN A 61 -2.55 -0.39 -7.83
CA ASN A 61 -3.57 -1.31 -7.32
C ASN A 61 -4.88 -0.58 -6.96
N GLY A 62 -4.78 0.64 -6.43
CA GLY A 62 -5.94 1.39 -5.92
C GLY A 62 -5.93 2.87 -6.32
N GLY A 63 -5.05 3.25 -7.23
CA GLY A 63 -4.68 4.64 -7.52
C GLY A 63 -3.26 4.96 -7.03
N LEU A 64 -2.86 6.22 -7.21
CA LEU A 64 -1.62 6.77 -6.68
C LEU A 64 -1.93 7.92 -5.73
N ILE A 65 -1.20 8.01 -4.62
CA ILE A 65 -1.15 9.20 -3.78
C ILE A 65 0.22 9.83 -3.96
N VAL A 66 0.26 11.06 -4.45
CA VAL A 66 1.48 11.84 -4.63
C VAL A 66 1.52 12.92 -3.57
N ILE A 67 2.65 13.14 -2.92
CA ILE A 67 2.86 14.18 -1.91
C ILE A 67 4.12 14.97 -2.20
N ASN A 68 4.11 16.27 -1.90
CA ASN A 68 5.32 17.07 -1.82
C ASN A 68 5.93 17.02 -0.42
N VAL A 69 7.12 16.44 -0.29
CA VAL A 69 7.84 16.28 0.99
C VAL A 69 8.87 17.39 1.26
N GLY A 70 8.86 18.47 0.46
CA GLY A 70 9.76 19.61 0.58
C GLY A 70 11.07 19.46 -0.17
N THR A 71 11.66 18.26 -0.17
CA THR A 71 12.84 17.94 -0.99
C THR A 71 12.48 17.41 -2.38
N GLY A 72 11.19 17.25 -2.67
CA GLY A 72 10.69 16.69 -3.92
C GLY A 72 9.32 16.04 -3.75
N LEU A 73 8.90 15.29 -4.77
CA LEU A 73 7.65 14.53 -4.74
C LEU A 73 7.92 13.06 -4.42
N ARG A 74 6.99 12.45 -3.69
CA ARG A 74 6.94 11.01 -3.43
C ARG A 74 5.60 10.48 -3.90
N ALA A 75 5.57 9.27 -4.44
CA ALA A 75 4.37 8.65 -4.97
C ALA A 75 4.17 7.28 -4.34
N TRP A 76 2.95 6.98 -3.92
CA TRP A 76 2.58 5.76 -3.21
C TRP A 76 1.41 5.07 -3.89
N ASP A 77 1.33 3.75 -3.78
CA ASP A 77 0.09 3.04 -4.09
C ASP A 77 -0.99 3.45 -3.09
N ALA A 78 -2.18 3.74 -3.59
CA ALA A 78 -3.32 4.07 -2.76
C ALA A 78 -4.00 2.84 -2.15
N SER A 79 -3.46 1.63 -2.30
CA SER A 79 -3.97 0.43 -1.64
C SER A 79 -3.25 0.15 -0.32
N ASP A 80 -4.01 -0.21 0.71
CA ASP A 80 -3.50 -0.66 1.99
C ASP A 80 -2.71 -1.98 1.83
N PRO A 81 -1.39 -1.99 2.09
CA PRO A 81 -0.54 -3.16 1.89
C PRO A 81 -0.72 -4.24 2.97
N ASN A 82 -1.44 -3.94 4.06
CA ASN A 82 -1.69 -4.86 5.16
C ASN A 82 -3.10 -5.47 5.13
N VAL A 83 -3.96 -5.08 4.19
CA VAL A 83 -5.34 -5.57 4.05
C VAL A 83 -5.53 -6.19 2.67
N PRO A 84 -6.23 -7.35 2.55
CA PRO A 84 -6.56 -7.92 1.25
C PRO A 84 -7.30 -6.92 0.33
N PRO A 85 -6.99 -6.90 -0.98
CA PRO A 85 -7.59 -5.94 -1.92
C PRO A 85 -9.13 -5.96 -1.87
N SER A 86 -9.71 -4.81 -1.55
CA SER A 86 -11.15 -4.60 -1.45
C SER A 86 -11.49 -3.12 -1.63
N GLN A 87 -12.78 -2.77 -1.64
CA GLN A 87 -13.18 -1.36 -1.75
C GLN A 87 -12.73 -0.52 -0.54
N CYS A 88 -12.69 -1.11 0.66
CA CYS A 88 -12.27 -0.36 1.86
C CYS A 88 -10.74 -0.17 1.94
N SER A 89 -9.97 -1.04 1.27
CA SER A 89 -8.50 -0.99 1.29
C SER A 89 -7.94 0.14 0.42
N VAL A 90 -8.76 0.87 -0.32
CA VAL A 90 -8.34 2.10 -1.01
C VAL A 90 -8.22 3.22 0.04
N LEU A 91 -7.01 3.70 0.21
CA LEU A 91 -6.62 4.72 1.16
C LEU A 91 -7.15 6.10 0.74
N GLN A 92 -7.61 6.85 1.73
CA GLN A 92 -8.03 8.24 1.59
C GLN A 92 -6.95 9.17 2.13
N ILE A 93 -6.85 10.37 1.55
CA ILE A 93 -5.91 11.39 1.97
C ILE A 93 -6.50 12.16 3.17
N ASP A 94 -5.76 12.21 4.26
CA ASP A 94 -6.02 13.05 5.44
C ASP A 94 -4.79 13.95 5.66
N GLY A 95 -4.74 15.07 4.93
CA GLY A 95 -3.60 15.97 4.89
C GLY A 95 -2.32 15.30 4.35
N SER A 96 -1.38 15.02 5.26
CA SER A 96 -0.11 14.33 4.97
C SER A 96 -0.10 12.85 5.38
N GLU A 97 -1.28 12.29 5.68
CA GLU A 97 -1.48 10.90 6.01
C GLU A 97 -2.36 10.21 4.95
N ALA A 98 -2.19 8.90 4.81
CA ALA A 98 -3.11 8.04 4.11
C ALA A 98 -3.85 7.16 5.13
N VAL A 99 -5.17 7.13 5.04
CA VAL A 99 -6.05 6.50 6.02
C VAL A 99 -6.91 5.45 5.31
N SER A 100 -6.88 4.23 5.83
CA SER A 100 -7.73 3.14 5.38
C SER A 100 -9.17 3.34 5.84
N SER A 101 -10.13 2.98 4.99
CA SER A 101 -11.56 3.02 5.33
C SER A 101 -12.08 1.70 5.89
N CYS A 102 -11.20 0.70 6.06
CA CYS A 102 -11.52 -0.56 6.71
C CYS A 102 -11.65 -0.40 8.24
N PRO A 103 -12.26 -1.38 8.96
CA PRO A 103 -12.53 -1.27 10.40
C PRO A 103 -11.31 -1.01 11.29
N GLU A 104 -10.12 -1.49 10.93
CA GLU A 104 -8.89 -1.21 11.70
C GLU A 104 -8.36 0.22 11.50
N ALA A 105 -8.89 0.98 10.52
CA ALA A 105 -8.55 2.37 10.23
C ALA A 105 -7.04 2.65 10.18
N ASN A 106 -6.28 1.77 9.51
CA ASN A 106 -4.83 1.87 9.36
C ASN A 106 -4.40 3.25 8.83
N ARG A 107 -3.33 3.80 9.39
CA ARG A 107 -2.79 5.10 9.02
C ARG A 107 -1.34 4.98 8.58
N TYR A 108 -0.96 5.76 7.59
CA TYR A 108 0.38 5.78 7.03
C TYR A 108 0.84 7.21 6.82
N SER A 109 2.11 7.47 7.08
CA SER A 109 2.71 8.77 6.77
C SER A 109 3.01 8.85 5.28
N LEU A 110 2.49 9.86 4.59
CA LEU A 110 2.88 10.08 3.19
C LEU A 110 4.31 10.61 3.07
N PHE A 111 4.88 11.17 4.14
CA PHE A 111 6.28 11.60 4.17
C PHE A 111 7.28 10.45 4.22
N THR A 112 6.90 9.27 4.71
CA THR A 112 7.83 8.13 4.91
C THR A 112 7.33 6.83 4.27
N GLY A 113 6.03 6.74 3.96
CA GLY A 113 5.34 5.51 3.59
C GLY A 113 5.13 4.56 4.78
N GLN A 114 5.57 4.92 5.99
CA GLN A 114 5.54 4.02 7.14
C GLN A 114 4.18 4.06 7.85
N PRO A 115 3.74 2.96 8.47
CA PRO A 115 2.59 2.96 9.36
C PRO A 115 2.74 3.99 10.50
N LEU A 116 1.62 4.58 10.91
CA LEU A 116 1.53 5.53 12.01
C LEU A 116 0.82 4.91 13.21
N GLY A 117 1.18 5.37 14.41
CA GLY A 117 0.64 4.89 15.68
C GLY A 117 1.25 3.57 16.16
N ALA A 118 0.78 3.08 17.30
CA ALA A 118 1.18 1.80 17.87
C ALA A 118 0.37 0.67 17.20
N THR A 119 0.68 0.41 15.93
CA THR A 119 0.02 -0.63 15.14
C THR A 119 0.99 -1.76 14.84
N ASP A 120 0.50 -3.01 14.88
CA ASP A 120 1.24 -4.22 14.49
C ASP A 120 1.41 -4.33 12.96
N LEU A 121 1.24 -3.22 12.22
CA LEU A 121 1.34 -3.18 10.76
C LEU A 121 2.79 -3.38 10.35
N GLN A 122 3.02 -4.39 9.51
CA GLN A 122 4.36 -4.80 9.11
C GLN A 122 4.80 -4.14 7.80
N CYS A 123 3.85 -3.76 6.96
CA CYS A 123 4.11 -3.29 5.60
C CYS A 123 3.91 -1.78 5.50
N GLY A 124 4.94 -1.09 5.01
CA GLY A 124 4.78 0.29 4.54
C GLY A 124 4.12 0.36 3.17
N LEU A 125 3.68 1.56 2.79
CA LEU A 125 3.13 1.84 1.47
C LEU A 125 4.14 1.48 0.37
N LYS A 126 3.62 0.94 -0.74
CA LYS A 126 4.42 0.67 -1.93
C LYS A 126 4.77 1.99 -2.61
N GLU A 127 6.06 2.29 -2.69
CA GLU A 127 6.57 3.49 -3.36
C GLU A 127 6.65 3.29 -4.87
N TYR A 128 6.40 4.38 -5.61
CA TYR A 128 6.68 4.49 -7.03
C TYR A 128 7.80 5.51 -7.24
N ARG A 129 8.69 5.23 -8.19
CA ARG A 129 9.80 6.11 -8.53
C ARG A 129 9.27 7.38 -9.17
N VAL A 130 9.66 8.53 -8.62
CA VAL A 130 9.39 9.86 -9.22
C VAL A 130 10.67 10.43 -9.81
N SER A 131 10.61 10.87 -11.05
CA SER A 131 11.72 11.49 -11.76
C SER A 131 11.28 12.78 -12.45
N GLN A 132 12.17 13.77 -12.53
CA GLN A 132 11.86 15.00 -13.23
C GLN A 132 11.88 14.76 -14.74
N ALA A 133 10.80 15.13 -15.43
CA ALA A 133 10.63 14.97 -16.88
C ALA A 133 10.73 16.31 -17.64
N GLY A 134 10.70 17.44 -16.92
CA GLY A 134 10.83 18.79 -17.49
C GLY A 134 10.52 19.88 -16.47
N ASN A 135 10.24 21.09 -16.96
CA ASN A 135 9.80 22.20 -16.11
C ASN A 135 8.46 21.86 -15.46
N ASN A 136 8.45 21.79 -14.13
CA ASN A 136 7.29 21.45 -13.31
C ASN A 136 6.60 20.13 -13.70
N SER A 137 7.30 19.24 -14.42
CA SER A 137 6.74 17.99 -14.93
C SER A 137 7.53 16.81 -14.37
N PHE A 138 6.81 15.81 -13.86
CA PHE A 138 7.36 14.65 -13.18
C PHE A 138 6.79 13.36 -13.76
N LEU A 139 7.67 12.40 -14.01
CA LEU A 139 7.34 11.06 -14.47
C LEU A 139 7.34 10.11 -13.26
N ILE A 140 6.24 9.38 -13.08
CA ILE A 140 6.03 8.36 -12.06
C ILE A 140 6.05 6.99 -12.73
N THR A 141 6.91 6.10 -12.24
CA THR A 141 7.06 4.72 -12.74
C THR A 141 7.15 3.70 -11.61
N ASN A 142 6.99 2.42 -11.96
CA ASN A 142 7.40 1.29 -11.10
C ASN A 142 8.86 1.42 -10.63
#